data_AF-A0A6V7BZF3-F1
#
_entry.id   AF-A0A6V7BZF3-F1
#
_cell.length_a   1.000
_cell.length_b   1.000
_cell.length_c   1.000
_cell.angle_alpha   90.00
_cell.angle_beta   90.00
_cell.angle_gamma   90.00
#
_symmetry.space_group_name_H-M   'P 1'
#
loop_
_entity.id
_entity.type
_entity.pdbx_description
1 polymer ?
#
loop_
_entity_poly.entity_id
_entity_poly.type
_entity_poly.pdbx_seq_one_letter_code
_entity_poly.pdbx_strand_id
1 'polypeptide(L)'
;MERADLIASLLTGMRRAEDFRAQASIYSTAHSQQMEVDHGKAADAELVLSLFAFTPEHLRLLGSAGIEALGEIVCHAWALNGGNNEALIGWFRKPMNALDGQTPAALVRGGRLQVLLLVLRQQLEWELPKRSA
;
A
#
# COMPACT_ATOMS: atom_id res chain seq x y z
N MET A 1 -19.76 2.41 8.03
CA MET A 1 -19.10 3.23 7.00
C MET A 1 -19.61 2.72 5.67
N GLU A 2 -20.11 3.62 4.83
CA GLU A 2 -20.72 3.21 3.57
C GLU A 2 -19.65 2.75 2.58
N ARG A 3 -20.07 1.96 1.60
CA ARG A 3 -19.15 1.42 0.58
C ARG A 3 -18.49 2.51 -0.26
N ALA A 4 -19.21 3.58 -0.55
CA ALA A 4 -18.67 4.73 -1.26
C ALA A 4 -17.55 5.43 -0.44
N ASP A 5 -17.75 5.57 0.87
CA ASP A 5 -16.76 6.17 1.77
C ASP A 5 -15.49 5.33 1.86
N LEU A 6 -15.63 4.00 1.88
CA LEU A 6 -14.52 3.06 1.85
C LEU A 6 -13.67 3.23 0.60
N ILE A 7 -14.32 3.30 -0.56
CA ILE A 7 -13.65 3.51 -1.85
C ILE A 7 -12.94 4.87 -1.87
N ALA A 8 -13.62 5.94 -1.46
CA ALA A 8 -13.02 7.28 -1.43
C ALA A 8 -11.80 7.36 -0.50
N SER A 9 -11.89 6.71 0.68
CA SER A 9 -10.78 6.62 1.64
C SER A 9 -9.59 5.84 1.05
N LEU A 10 -9.84 4.69 0.43
CA LEU A 10 -8.79 3.91 -0.23
C LEU A 10 -8.10 4.72 -1.33
N LEU A 11 -8.86 5.36 -2.21
CA LEU A 11 -8.32 6.16 -3.32
C LEU A 11 -7.46 7.32 -2.81
N THR A 12 -7.86 7.93 -1.70
CA THR A 12 -7.05 8.98 -1.04
C THR A 12 -5.70 8.43 -0.60
N GLY A 13 -5.67 7.25 0.01
CA GLY A 13 -4.44 6.56 0.38
C GLY A 13 -3.56 6.19 -0.81
N MET A 14 -4.17 5.60 -1.83
CA MET A 14 -3.49 5.21 -3.07
C MET A 14 -2.80 6.42 -3.71
N ARG A 15 -3.49 7.57 -3.78
CA ARG A 15 -2.91 8.82 -4.31
C ARG A 15 -1.70 9.31 -3.51
N ARG A 16 -1.70 9.20 -2.17
CA ARG A 16 -0.51 9.53 -1.36
C ARG A 16 0.69 8.67 -1.72
N ALA A 17 0.47 7.38 -2.00
CA ALA A 17 1.55 6.49 -2.40
C ALA A 17 2.14 6.88 -3.75
N GLU A 18 1.31 7.35 -4.69
CA GLU A 18 1.78 7.92 -5.97
C GLU A 18 2.56 9.22 -5.75
N ASP A 19 2.01 10.15 -4.95
CA ASP A 19 2.65 11.43 -4.64
C ASP A 19 4.02 11.24 -3.98
N PHE A 20 4.14 10.28 -3.05
CA PHE A 20 5.41 9.91 -2.41
C PHE A 20 6.46 9.47 -3.44
N ARG A 21 6.09 8.63 -4.41
CA ARG A 21 7.01 8.16 -5.46
C ARG A 21 7.34 9.26 -6.47
N ALA A 22 6.37 10.10 -6.82
CA ALA A 22 6.59 11.25 -7.69
C ALA A 22 7.60 12.24 -7.08
N GLN A 23 7.52 12.50 -5.77
CA GLN A 23 8.51 13.31 -5.05
C GLN A 23 9.92 12.73 -5.10
N ALA A 24 10.06 11.40 -5.02
CA ALA A 24 11.35 10.74 -5.19
C ALA A 24 11.89 10.83 -6.63
N SER A 25 11.00 10.83 -7.63
CA SER A 25 11.35 10.93 -9.06
C SER A 25 11.83 12.33 -9.48
N ILE A 26 11.27 13.40 -8.91
CA ILE A 26 11.63 14.81 -9.25
C ILE A 26 13.13 15.11 -9.02
N TYR A 27 13.81 14.34 -8.16
CA TYR A 27 15.24 14.51 -7.87
C TYR A 27 16.17 13.49 -8.54
N SER A 28 15.64 12.62 -9.41
CA SER A 28 16.40 11.63 -10.17
C SER A 28 16.46 12.01 -11.65
N THR A 29 17.64 12.35 -12.17
CA THR A 29 17.86 12.59 -13.61
C THR A 29 17.92 11.30 -14.43
N ALA A 30 17.74 10.14 -13.81
CA ALA A 30 17.67 8.86 -14.51
C ALA A 30 16.21 8.51 -14.81
N HIS A 31 15.70 9.03 -15.92
CA HIS A 31 14.55 8.46 -16.63
C HIS A 31 14.87 7.00 -16.97
N SER A 32 14.39 6.06 -16.16
CA SER A 32 14.39 4.66 -16.54
C SER A 32 13.11 4.00 -16.02
N GLN A 33 12.13 3.97 -16.92
CA GLN A 33 11.17 2.88 -17.07
C GLN A 33 10.49 2.39 -15.78
N GLN A 34 10.03 3.29 -14.92
CA GLN A 34 8.95 2.91 -14.03
C GLN A 34 7.74 2.71 -14.93
N MET A 35 7.36 1.45 -15.18
CA MET A 35 6.09 1.13 -15.83
C MET A 35 5.03 1.94 -15.10
N GLU A 36 4.39 2.85 -15.84
CA GLU A 36 3.28 3.67 -15.41
C GLU A 36 2.08 2.73 -15.23
N VAL A 37 2.14 1.89 -14.20
CA VAL A 37 1.01 1.06 -13.80
C VAL A 37 0.12 2.02 -13.03
N ASP A 38 -0.84 2.56 -13.76
CA ASP A 38 -1.80 3.58 -13.37
C ASP A 38 -2.77 3.01 -12.30
N HIS A 39 -2.27 2.86 -11.07
CA HIS A 39 -2.97 2.36 -9.89
C HIS A 39 -3.70 3.50 -9.16
N GLY A 40 -4.82 3.17 -8.52
CA GLY A 40 -5.63 4.15 -7.79
C GLY A 40 -6.93 4.50 -8.51
N LYS A 41 -7.49 3.52 -9.24
CA LYS A 41 -8.83 3.61 -9.84
C LYS A 41 -9.85 2.93 -8.92
N ALA A 42 -11.13 3.23 -9.12
CA ALA A 42 -12.21 2.63 -8.32
C ALA A 42 -12.16 1.09 -8.35
N ALA A 43 -11.83 0.48 -9.49
CA ALA A 43 -11.67 -0.97 -9.62
C ALA A 43 -10.53 -1.54 -8.75
N ASP A 44 -9.45 -0.78 -8.54
CA ASP A 44 -8.36 -1.20 -7.65
C ASP A 44 -8.83 -1.15 -6.20
N ALA A 45 -9.55 -0.10 -5.80
CA ALA A 45 -10.12 0.01 -4.46
C ALA A 45 -11.11 -1.14 -4.16
N GLU A 46 -11.95 -1.48 -5.15
CA GLU A 46 -12.87 -2.63 -5.11
C GLU A 46 -12.15 -3.96 -4.88
N LEU A 47 -11.05 -4.17 -5.63
CA LEU A 47 -10.22 -5.35 -5.48
C LEU A 47 -9.62 -5.43 -4.07
N VAL A 48 -9.11 -4.31 -3.53
CA VAL A 48 -8.57 -4.25 -2.17
C VAL A 48 -9.63 -4.61 -1.13
N LEU A 49 -10.83 -4.03 -1.20
CA LEU A 49 -11.90 -4.36 -0.27
C LEU A 49 -12.26 -5.86 -0.32
N SER A 50 -12.29 -6.43 -1.52
CA SER A 50 -12.55 -7.86 -1.74
C SER A 50 -11.45 -8.75 -1.17
N LEU A 51 -10.17 -8.35 -1.29
CA LEU A 51 -9.03 -9.09 -0.79
C LEU A 51 -9.02 -9.25 0.73
N PHE A 52 -9.43 -8.20 1.45
CA PHE A 52 -9.40 -8.20 2.91
C PHE A 52 -10.67 -8.74 3.56
N ALA A 53 -11.81 -8.64 2.88
CA ALA A 53 -13.12 -9.08 3.37
C ALA A 53 -13.38 -8.60 4.81
N PHE A 54 -13.29 -7.29 5.03
CA PHE A 54 -13.42 -6.69 6.36
C PHE A 54 -14.78 -6.97 6.99
N THR A 55 -14.78 -7.22 8.30
CA THR A 55 -15.99 -7.32 9.10
C THR A 55 -16.32 -5.93 9.64
N PRO A 56 -17.54 -5.70 10.17
CA PRO A 56 -17.88 -4.43 10.81
C PRO A 56 -16.90 -4.03 11.93
N GLU A 57 -16.36 -4.99 12.68
CA GLU A 57 -15.36 -4.76 13.72
C GLU A 57 -14.04 -4.27 13.15
N HIS A 58 -13.56 -4.89 12.06
CA HIS A 58 -12.38 -4.42 11.35
C HIS A 58 -12.58 -2.98 10.87
N LEU A 59 -13.72 -2.67 10.26
CA LEU A 59 -14.02 -1.33 9.76
C LEU A 59 -14.11 -0.30 10.89
N ARG A 60 -14.69 -0.67 12.03
CA ARG A 60 -14.76 0.18 13.23
C ARG A 60 -13.38 0.46 13.81
N LEU A 61 -12.50 -0.55 13.83
CA LEU A 61 -11.13 -0.41 14.31
C LEU A 61 -10.30 0.50 13.40
N LEU A 62 -10.45 0.32 12.08
CA LEU A 62 -9.67 1.06 11.08
C LEU A 62 -10.14 2.52 10.96
N GLY A 63 -11.46 2.75 10.95
CA GLY A 63 -12.02 4.05 10.60
C GLY A 63 -11.62 4.50 9.19
N SER A 64 -11.90 5.76 8.84
CA SER A 64 -11.50 6.32 7.54
C SER A 64 -9.97 6.40 7.40
N ALA A 65 -9.28 6.93 8.41
CA ALA A 65 -7.83 7.09 8.39
C ALA A 65 -7.07 5.76 8.25
N GLY A 66 -7.56 4.68 8.86
CA GLY A 66 -6.97 3.35 8.70
C GLY A 66 -7.20 2.77 7.30
N ILE A 67 -8.34 3.07 6.67
CA ILE A 67 -8.63 2.67 5.29
C ILE A 67 -7.81 3.50 4.29
N GLU A 68 -7.55 4.77 4.56
CA GLU A 68 -6.59 5.57 3.78
C GLU A 68 -5.18 4.99 3.91
N ALA A 69 -4.72 4.69 5.13
CA ALA A 69 -3.42 4.05 5.34
C ALA A 69 -3.33 2.70 4.60
N LEU A 70 -4.41 1.94 4.55
CA LEU A 70 -4.49 0.69 3.78
C LEU A 70 -4.30 0.94 2.28
N GLY A 71 -4.96 1.95 1.71
CA GLY A 71 -4.80 2.29 0.30
C GLY A 71 -3.36 2.61 -0.05
N GLU A 72 -2.68 3.35 0.82
CA GLU A 72 -1.27 3.69 0.67
C GLU A 72 -0.36 2.44 0.75
N ILE A 73 -0.56 1.58 1.76
CA ILE A 73 0.16 0.30 1.93
C ILE A 73 0.04 -0.56 0.68
N VAL A 74 -1.18 -0.72 0.17
CA VAL A 74 -1.43 -1.61 -0.97
C VAL A 74 -0.75 -1.07 -2.23
N CYS A 75 -0.80 0.23 -2.51
CA CYS A 75 -0.08 0.81 -3.64
C CYS A 75 1.43 0.65 -3.53
N HIS A 76 2.02 0.87 -2.35
CA HIS A 76 3.45 0.63 -2.13
C HIS A 76 3.83 -0.84 -2.32
N ALA A 77 3.03 -1.75 -1.76
CA ALA A 77 3.26 -3.18 -1.91
C ALA A 77 3.09 -3.63 -3.37
N TRP A 78 2.12 -3.12 -4.12
CA TRP A 78 1.97 -3.39 -5.56
C TRP A 78 3.21 -2.97 -6.33
N ALA A 79 3.72 -1.76 -6.10
CA ALA A 79 4.92 -1.26 -6.75
C ALA A 79 6.13 -2.17 -6.48
N LEU A 80 6.33 -2.61 -5.24
CA LEU A 80 7.40 -3.56 -4.87
C LEU A 80 7.21 -4.96 -5.45
N ASN A 81 5.97 -5.36 -5.77
CA ASN A 81 5.63 -6.65 -6.37
C ASN A 81 5.41 -6.54 -7.90
N GLY A 82 5.92 -5.49 -8.55
CA GLY A 82 5.86 -5.30 -10.00
C GLY A 82 4.45 -5.18 -10.57
N GLY A 83 3.49 -4.71 -9.77
CA GLY A 83 2.08 -4.60 -10.17
C GLY A 83 1.35 -5.94 -10.29
N ASN A 84 1.94 -7.06 -9.87
CA ASN A 84 1.33 -8.38 -9.99
C ASN A 84 0.42 -8.69 -8.78
N ASN A 85 -0.85 -8.97 -9.05
CA ASN A 85 -1.86 -9.26 -8.02
C ASN A 85 -1.59 -10.55 -7.24
N GLU A 86 -1.12 -11.62 -7.88
CA GLU A 86 -0.79 -12.87 -7.18
C GLU A 86 0.42 -12.69 -6.27
N ALA A 87 1.44 -11.96 -6.74
CA ALA A 87 2.61 -11.61 -5.94
C ALA A 87 2.21 -10.74 -4.74
N LEU A 88 1.33 -9.76 -4.93
CA LEU A 88 0.77 -8.94 -3.84
C LEU A 88 0.03 -9.80 -2.81
N ILE A 89 -0.85 -10.70 -3.26
CA ILE A 89 -1.59 -11.61 -2.37
C ILE A 89 -0.62 -12.49 -1.57
N GLY A 90 0.41 -13.03 -2.24
CA GLY A 90 1.47 -13.79 -1.61
C GLY A 90 2.22 -12.97 -0.55
N TRP A 91 2.57 -11.72 -0.87
CA TRP A 91 3.23 -10.79 0.03
C TRP A 91 2.41 -10.54 1.31
N PHE A 92 1.10 -10.28 1.19
CA PHE A 92 0.21 -10.08 2.35
C PHE A 92 0.09 -11.30 3.26
N ARG A 93 0.29 -12.50 2.71
CA ARG A 93 0.18 -13.78 3.43
C ARG A 93 1.52 -14.28 3.97
N LYS A 94 2.64 -13.71 3.54
CA LYS A 94 3.97 -14.16 3.92
C LYS A 94 4.38 -13.57 5.29
N PRO A 95 4.76 -14.40 6.27
CA PRO A 95 5.40 -13.93 7.50
C PRO A 95 6.68 -13.14 7.22
N MET A 96 6.90 -12.05 7.94
CA MET A 96 8.07 -11.20 7.75
C MET A 96 8.85 -11.04 9.05
N ASN A 97 10.17 -11.21 8.98
CA ASN A 97 11.06 -11.01 10.13
C ASN A 97 10.99 -9.56 10.64
N ALA A 98 10.84 -8.58 9.74
CA ALA A 98 10.67 -7.17 10.09
C ALA A 98 9.34 -6.88 10.83
N LEU A 99 8.41 -7.84 10.87
CA LEU A 99 7.11 -7.75 11.53
C LEU A 99 6.97 -8.81 12.64
N ASP A 100 8.10 -9.23 13.22
CA ASP A 100 8.15 -10.25 14.28
C ASP A 100 7.46 -11.58 13.90
N GLY A 101 7.60 -11.99 12.63
CA GLY A 101 6.99 -13.21 12.09
C GLY A 101 5.50 -13.11 11.80
N GLN A 102 4.89 -11.92 11.93
CA GLN A 102 3.50 -11.70 11.52
C GLN A 102 3.40 -11.45 10.01
N THR A 103 2.20 -11.67 9.47
CA THR A 103 1.88 -11.37 8.08
C THR A 103 1.36 -9.93 7.96
N PRO A 104 1.63 -9.22 6.84
CA PRO A 104 1.06 -7.90 6.63
C PRO A 104 -0.47 -7.88 6.74
N ALA A 105 -1.15 -8.93 6.26
CA ALA A 105 -2.61 -9.04 6.40
C ALA A 105 -3.08 -9.08 7.87
N ALA A 106 -2.32 -9.74 8.75
CA ALA A 106 -2.63 -9.76 10.19
C ALA A 106 -2.46 -8.36 10.81
N LEU A 107 -1.41 -7.62 10.44
CA LEU A 107 -1.21 -6.25 10.91
C LEU A 107 -2.33 -5.31 10.43
N VAL A 108 -2.75 -5.41 9.16
CA VAL A 108 -3.88 -4.63 8.64
C VAL A 108 -5.14 -4.90 9.44
N ARG A 109 -5.53 -6.18 9.62
CA ARG A 109 -6.74 -6.53 10.38
C ARG A 109 -6.66 -6.14 11.85
N GLY A 110 -5.45 -6.14 12.43
CA GLY A 110 -5.18 -5.67 13.79
C GLY A 110 -5.02 -4.15 13.92
N GLY A 111 -5.22 -3.37 12.85
CA GLY A 111 -5.10 -1.90 12.88
C GLY A 111 -3.68 -1.36 13.01
N ARG A 112 -2.65 -2.20 12.86
CA ARG A 112 -1.23 -1.84 13.00
C ARG A 112 -0.62 -1.32 11.69
N LEU A 113 -1.31 -0.40 11.02
CA LEU A 113 -0.94 0.07 9.67
C LEU A 113 0.30 0.98 9.67
N GLN A 114 0.53 1.74 10.73
CA GLN A 114 1.67 2.67 10.79
C GLN A 114 3.02 1.93 10.77
N VAL A 115 3.10 0.77 11.41
CA VAL A 115 4.30 -0.09 11.36
C VAL A 115 4.55 -0.58 9.94
N LEU A 116 3.50 -1.04 9.25
CA LEU A 116 3.59 -1.48 7.85
C LEU A 116 4.02 -0.35 6.92
N LEU A 117 3.42 0.83 7.06
CA LEU A 117 3.78 2.00 6.27
C LEU A 117 5.24 2.39 6.44
N LEU A 118 5.73 2.40 7.68
CA LEU A 118 7.14 2.72 7.96
C LEU A 118 8.07 1.73 7.25
N VAL A 119 7.82 0.43 7.38
CA VAL A 119 8.63 -0.62 6.74
C VAL A 119 8.58 -0.50 5.22
N LEU A 120 7.41 -0.31 4.63
CA LEU A 120 7.25 -0.18 3.17
C LEU A 120 7.93 1.06 2.61
N ARG A 121 7.79 2.22 3.26
CA ARG A 121 8.45 3.45 2.81
C ARG A 121 9.96 3.32 2.89
N GLN A 122 10.49 2.70 3.95
CA GLN A 122 11.92 2.46 4.07
C GLN A 122 12.45 1.47 3.02
N GLN A 123 11.69 0.42 2.70
CA GLN A 123 12.04 -0.49 1.60
C GLN A 123 12.06 0.25 0.25
N LEU A 124 11.06 1.08 -0.02
CA LEU A 124 11.00 1.87 -1.24
C LEU A 124 12.16 2.85 -1.36
N GLU A 125 12.55 3.54 -0.28
CA GLU A 125 13.75 4.39 -0.27
C GLU A 125 15.04 3.62 -0.59
N TRP A 126 15.06 2.30 -0.37
CA TRP A 126 16.23 1.47 -0.65
C TRP A 126 16.25 0.94 -2.07
N GLU A 127 15.09 0.64 -2.64
CA GLU A 127 14.90 0.15 -4.00
C GLU A 127 14.86 1.30 -5.04
N LEU A 128 14.48 2.52 -4.62
CA LEU A 128 14.58 3.72 -5.46
C LEU A 128 16.06 4.10 -5.64
N PRO A 129 16.47 4.52 -6.85
CA PRO A 129 17.88 4.80 -7.15
C PRO A 129 18.45 5.83 -6.16
N LYS A 130 19.37 5.38 -5.30
CA LYS A 130 20.08 6.24 -4.36
C LYS A 130 21.03 7.15 -5.12
N ARG A 131 21.01 8.44 -4.77
CA ARG A 131 21.95 9.46 -5.22
C ARG A 131 23.38 8.91 -5.26
N SER A 132 24.06 9.02 -6.39
CA SER A 132 25.51 9.13 -6.37
C SER A 132 25.84 10.51 -5.78
N ALA A 133 26.53 10.52 -4.64
CA ALA A 133 27.04 11.72 -4.00
C ALA A 133 28.15 12.38 -4.83
#